data_AF-A0A9P5WJL2-F1
#
_entry.id   AF-A0A9P5WJL2-F1
#
_cell.length_a   1.000
_cell.length_b   1.000
_cell.length_c   1.000
_cell.angle_alpha   90.00
_cell.angle_beta   90.00
_cell.angle_gamma   90.00
#
_symmetry.space_group_name_H-M   'P 1'
#
loop_
_entity.id
_entity.type
_entity.pdbx_description
1 polymer ?
#
loop_
_entity_poly.entity_id
_entity_poly.type
_entity_poly.pdbx_seq_one_letter_code
_entity_poly.pdbx_strand_id
1 'polypeptide(L)'
;MAEYCDSLTGIHADLPAPLAVMLLSQGVHQLTNICLQNDILLPDVVLAILNHQVALECIRTFKPSNFESNEPPAITTPCPTTRWAIQMLPRLCTKLKIFSMALHEMDMDDIEKGEWMCRELTTLNIRIRGLDTRNKINRAIQLWFQSKKDGNDMTFADQQSTRSIEERVARRLSKFEKLNMKDDKAAPIEFSRRNFTLKKGKVEDAMAAYVQRVFSTHT
;
A
#
# COMPACT_ATOMS: atom_id res chain seq x y z
N MET A 1 10.43 -17.14 -34.28
CA MET A 1 10.40 -17.43 -32.82
C MET A 1 11.39 -16.50 -32.18
N ALA A 2 10.94 -15.52 -31.39
CA ALA A 2 11.84 -14.72 -30.59
C ALA A 2 12.26 -15.59 -29.38
N GLU A 3 13.56 -15.76 -29.17
CA GLU A 3 14.10 -16.37 -27.96
C GLU A 3 13.83 -15.39 -26.82
N TYR A 4 12.82 -15.69 -25.99
CA TYR A 4 12.52 -14.90 -24.82
C TYR A 4 13.51 -15.23 -23.69
N CYS A 5 13.84 -14.22 -22.89
CA CYS A 5 14.83 -14.35 -21.83
C CYS A 5 14.21 -15.08 -20.62
N ASP A 6 14.38 -16.40 -20.54
CA ASP A 6 13.91 -17.23 -19.42
C ASP A 6 14.50 -16.81 -18.06
N SER A 7 15.62 -16.08 -18.07
CA SER A 7 16.25 -15.55 -16.85
C SER A 7 15.68 -14.21 -16.37
N LEU A 8 14.73 -13.61 -17.07
CA LEU A 8 14.18 -12.31 -16.68
C LEU A 8 13.23 -12.47 -15.47
N THR A 9 13.70 -12.05 -14.30
CA THR A 9 12.94 -12.15 -13.05
C THR A 9 12.19 -10.87 -12.69
N GLY A 10 12.48 -9.75 -13.36
CA GLY A 10 11.84 -8.48 -13.06
C GLY A 10 11.73 -7.52 -14.25
N ILE A 11 10.70 -6.69 -14.22
CA ILE A 11 10.46 -5.61 -15.18
C ILE A 11 10.41 -4.29 -14.42
N HIS A 12 11.21 -3.32 -14.88
CA HIS A 12 11.09 -1.92 -14.51
C HIS A 12 11.09 -1.11 -15.79
N ALA A 13 9.91 -0.66 -16.21
CA ALA A 13 9.78 -0.07 -17.53
C ALA A 13 8.73 1.04 -17.59
N ASP A 14 9.06 2.05 -18.38
CA ASP A 14 8.16 3.09 -18.85
C ASP A 14 7.68 2.67 -20.25
N LEU A 15 6.56 1.94 -20.29
CA LEU A 15 6.01 1.37 -21.52
C LEU A 15 4.56 1.79 -21.68
N PRO A 16 4.10 2.05 -22.90
CA PRO A 16 2.66 2.21 -23.14
C PRO A 16 1.93 0.91 -22.81
N ALA A 17 0.68 1.03 -22.33
CA ALA A 17 -0.11 -0.10 -21.84
C ALA A 17 -0.17 -1.32 -22.79
N PRO A 18 -0.36 -1.17 -24.12
CA PRO A 18 -0.39 -2.32 -25.04
C PRO A 18 0.91 -3.13 -25.04
N LEU A 19 2.07 -2.46 -24.96
CA LEU A 19 3.36 -3.14 -24.90
C LEU A 19 3.57 -3.81 -23.55
N ALA A 20 3.11 -3.19 -22.45
CA ALA A 20 3.12 -3.82 -21.14
C ALA A 20 2.28 -5.11 -21.11
N VAL A 21 1.06 -5.10 -21.68
CA VAL A 21 0.21 -6.29 -21.80
C VAL A 21 0.91 -7.39 -22.60
N MET A 22 1.47 -7.05 -23.78
CA MET A 22 2.17 -8.01 -24.63
C MET A 22 3.37 -8.64 -23.90
N LEU A 23 4.20 -7.82 -23.26
CA LEU A 23 5.40 -8.28 -22.54
C LEU A 23 5.05 -9.20 -21.37
N LEU A 24 4.06 -8.80 -20.56
CA LEU A 24 3.61 -9.58 -19.39
C LEU A 24 2.87 -10.87 -19.80
N SER A 25 2.13 -10.86 -20.91
CA SER A 25 1.33 -12.03 -21.30
C SER A 25 2.12 -13.06 -22.10
N GLN A 26 3.13 -12.64 -22.86
CA GLN A 26 3.80 -13.51 -23.84
C GLN A 26 5.32 -13.55 -23.68
N GLY A 27 5.92 -12.52 -23.10
CA GLY A 27 7.38 -12.32 -23.18
C GLY A 27 8.18 -12.89 -22.03
N VAL A 28 7.56 -13.22 -20.90
CA VAL A 28 8.27 -13.63 -19.69
C VAL A 28 7.46 -14.62 -18.88
N HIS A 29 8.10 -15.67 -18.38
CA HIS A 29 7.49 -16.60 -17.43
C HIS A 29 7.96 -16.26 -16.01
N GLN A 30 7.05 -16.36 -15.03
CA GLN A 30 7.36 -16.30 -13.59
C GLN A 30 8.08 -15.02 -13.11
N LEU A 31 7.62 -13.84 -13.54
CA LEU A 31 8.12 -12.59 -12.98
C LEU A 31 7.91 -12.52 -11.46
N THR A 32 8.98 -12.15 -10.74
CA THR A 32 8.97 -11.95 -9.29
C THR A 32 8.85 -10.47 -8.93
N ASN A 33 9.27 -9.57 -9.81
CA ASN A 33 9.30 -8.12 -9.56
C ASN A 33 8.71 -7.33 -10.72
N ILE A 34 7.68 -6.51 -10.45
CA ILE A 34 7.05 -5.65 -11.46
C ILE A 34 7.02 -4.21 -10.95
N CYS A 35 7.60 -3.31 -11.73
CA CYS A 35 7.61 -1.87 -11.47
C CYS A 35 7.15 -1.13 -12.73
N LEU A 36 5.96 -0.53 -12.66
CA LEU A 36 5.28 0.12 -13.79
C LEU A 36 4.91 1.56 -13.45
N GLN A 37 4.61 2.37 -14.47
CA GLN A 37 3.99 3.67 -14.22
C GLN A 37 2.53 3.50 -13.78
N ASN A 38 2.03 4.41 -12.94
CA ASN A 38 0.69 4.29 -12.38
C ASN A 38 -0.44 4.51 -13.41
N ASP A 39 -0.19 5.36 -14.40
CA ASP A 39 -1.14 5.71 -15.47
C ASP A 39 -1.40 4.55 -16.45
N ILE A 40 -0.46 3.60 -16.56
CA ILE A 40 -0.62 2.42 -17.42
C ILE A 40 -1.31 1.23 -16.72
N LEU A 41 -1.68 1.34 -15.44
CA LEU A 41 -2.38 0.26 -14.72
C LEU A 41 -3.84 0.14 -15.16
N LEU A 42 -4.07 -0.22 -16.41
CA LEU A 42 -5.38 -0.55 -16.96
C LEU A 42 -5.80 -1.97 -16.54
N PRO A 43 -7.10 -2.33 -16.60
CA PRO A 43 -7.56 -3.67 -16.24
C PRO A 43 -6.80 -4.77 -16.98
N ASP A 44 -6.54 -4.61 -18.28
CA ASP A 44 -5.80 -5.60 -19.08
C ASP A 44 -4.35 -5.77 -18.62
N VAL A 45 -3.70 -4.68 -18.20
CA VAL A 45 -2.34 -4.74 -17.64
C VAL A 45 -2.36 -5.48 -16.31
N VAL A 46 -3.36 -5.23 -15.46
CA VAL A 46 -3.51 -5.94 -14.18
C VAL A 46 -3.79 -7.43 -14.40
N LEU A 47 -4.64 -7.78 -15.37
CA LEU A 47 -4.86 -9.18 -15.76
C LEU A 47 -3.57 -9.84 -16.27
N ALA A 48 -2.78 -9.12 -17.06
CA ALA A 48 -1.48 -9.61 -17.51
C ALA A 48 -0.51 -9.82 -16.35
N ILE A 49 -0.48 -8.93 -15.34
CA ILE A 49 0.30 -9.11 -14.11
C ILE A 49 -0.13 -10.40 -13.37
N LEU A 50 -1.42 -10.69 -13.31
CA LEU A 50 -1.97 -11.86 -12.62
C LEU A 50 -1.53 -13.20 -13.23
N ASN A 51 -1.08 -13.22 -14.48
CA ASN A 51 -0.44 -14.42 -15.06
C ASN A 51 0.82 -14.85 -14.29
N HIS A 52 1.40 -13.97 -13.46
CA HIS A 52 2.58 -14.24 -12.64
C HIS A 52 2.28 -14.43 -11.15
N GLN A 53 1.00 -14.52 -10.76
CA GLN A 53 0.55 -14.53 -9.35
C GLN A 53 1.29 -15.52 -8.42
N VAL A 54 1.76 -16.66 -8.94
CA VAL A 54 2.43 -17.71 -8.16
C VAL A 54 3.87 -17.35 -7.76
N ALA A 55 4.53 -16.51 -8.58
CA ALA A 55 5.94 -16.12 -8.39
C ALA A 55 6.10 -14.67 -7.91
N LEU A 56 5.06 -13.85 -8.04
CA LEU A 56 5.15 -12.42 -7.84
C LEU A 56 5.38 -12.05 -6.37
N GLU A 57 6.53 -11.42 -6.10
CA GLU A 57 6.95 -11.00 -4.76
C GLU A 57 6.85 -9.48 -4.57
N CYS A 58 6.94 -8.71 -5.66
CA CYS A 58 7.01 -7.25 -5.60
C CYS A 58 6.21 -6.62 -6.73
N ILE A 59 5.26 -5.76 -6.36
CA ILE A 59 4.54 -4.88 -7.28
C ILE A 59 4.71 -3.45 -6.80
N ARG A 60 5.26 -2.59 -7.67
CA ARG A 60 5.45 -1.18 -7.40
C ARG A 60 4.94 -0.34 -8.55
N THR A 61 4.38 0.81 -8.21
CA THR A 61 4.23 1.91 -9.15
C THR A 61 5.33 2.92 -8.90
N PHE A 62 5.98 3.39 -9.96
CA PHE A 62 6.84 4.57 -9.87
C PHE A 62 6.14 5.77 -10.49
N LYS A 63 6.54 6.96 -10.04
CA LYS A 63 6.17 8.22 -10.65
C LYS A 63 7.42 8.74 -11.36
N PRO A 64 7.36 9.11 -12.65
CA PRO A 64 8.50 9.69 -13.32
C PRO A 64 8.95 10.98 -12.59
N SER A 65 10.26 11.17 -12.52
CA SER A 65 11.02 12.06 -11.62
C SER A 65 10.68 13.56 -11.69
N ASN A 66 9.73 13.97 -12.53
CA ASN A 66 9.43 15.38 -12.82
C ASN A 66 8.61 16.09 -11.73
N PHE A 67 8.52 15.51 -10.53
CA PHE A 67 7.82 16.11 -9.39
C PHE A 67 8.81 16.38 -8.25
N GLU A 68 9.73 17.32 -8.49
CA GLU A 68 10.39 18.06 -7.39
C GLU A 68 9.41 19.04 -6.71
N SER A 69 8.14 19.08 -7.13
CA SER A 69 7.12 19.84 -6.45
C SER A 69 6.91 19.29 -5.04
N ASN A 70 6.99 20.17 -4.05
CA ASN A 70 6.62 19.90 -2.66
C ASN A 70 5.11 19.65 -2.50
N GLU A 71 4.32 19.81 -3.56
CA GLU A 71 2.88 19.57 -3.56
C GLU A 71 2.57 18.10 -3.81
N PRO A 72 1.67 17.49 -2.99
CA PRO A 72 1.29 16.11 -3.16
C PRO A 72 0.69 15.90 -4.56
N PRO A 73 1.00 14.78 -5.24
CA PRO A 73 0.35 14.45 -6.50
C PRO A 73 -1.17 14.55 -6.33
N ALA A 74 -1.82 15.28 -7.23
CA ALA A 74 -3.26 15.19 -7.40
C ALA A 74 -3.65 13.72 -7.47
N ILE A 75 -4.67 13.34 -6.71
CA ILE A 75 -5.19 11.97 -6.73
C ILE A 75 -5.76 11.74 -8.12
N THR A 76 -5.09 10.90 -8.90
CA THR A 76 -5.68 10.40 -10.14
C THR A 76 -6.70 9.35 -9.71
N THR A 77 -7.98 9.72 -9.66
CA THR A 77 -9.03 8.74 -9.38
C THR A 77 -9.10 7.81 -10.59
N PRO A 78 -8.68 6.54 -10.47
CA PRO A 78 -8.72 5.62 -11.60
C PRO A 78 -10.18 5.38 -12.00
N CYS A 79 -10.39 4.96 -13.24
CA CYS A 79 -11.66 4.40 -13.67
C CYS A 79 -12.11 3.31 -12.65
N PRO A 80 -13.41 3.24 -12.27
CA PRO A 80 -13.89 2.25 -11.31
C PRO A 80 -13.46 0.80 -11.63
N THR A 81 -13.41 0.44 -12.92
CA THR A 81 -12.98 -0.88 -13.40
C THR A 81 -11.53 -1.19 -13.00
N THR A 82 -10.64 -0.21 -13.12
CA THR A 82 -9.23 -0.32 -12.73
C THR A 82 -9.09 -0.53 -11.22
N ARG A 83 -9.92 0.15 -10.42
CA ARG A 83 -9.87 0.03 -8.95
C ARG A 83 -10.14 -1.39 -8.49
N TRP A 84 -11.18 -2.02 -9.02
CA TRP A 84 -11.49 -3.40 -8.69
C TRP A 84 -10.38 -4.36 -9.13
N ALA A 85 -9.85 -4.20 -10.34
CA ALA A 85 -8.78 -5.07 -10.85
C ALA A 85 -7.54 -5.02 -9.94
N ILE A 86 -7.09 -3.83 -9.54
CA ILE A 86 -5.92 -3.66 -8.69
C ILE A 86 -6.09 -4.34 -7.32
N GLN A 87 -7.30 -4.34 -6.75
CA GLN A 87 -7.58 -5.02 -5.48
C GLN A 87 -7.47 -6.55 -5.56
N MET A 88 -7.49 -7.14 -6.76
CA MET A 88 -7.28 -8.57 -6.94
C MET A 88 -5.83 -8.98 -6.71
N LEU A 89 -4.86 -8.08 -6.92
CA LEU A 89 -3.42 -8.39 -6.78
C LEU A 89 -3.06 -8.94 -5.39
N PRO A 90 -3.37 -8.27 -4.25
CA PRO A 90 -3.06 -8.82 -2.93
C PRO A 90 -3.94 -10.04 -2.55
N ARG A 91 -5.04 -10.28 -3.26
CA ARG A 91 -5.88 -11.47 -3.06
C ARG A 91 -5.34 -12.71 -3.75
N LEU A 92 -4.70 -12.55 -4.90
CA LEU A 92 -4.28 -13.66 -5.74
C LEU A 92 -2.78 -13.94 -5.64
N CYS A 93 -1.95 -12.94 -5.36
CA CYS A 93 -0.50 -13.07 -5.27
C CYS A 93 -0.06 -13.46 -3.84
N THR A 94 -0.05 -14.76 -3.53
CA THR A 94 0.21 -15.27 -2.16
C THR A 94 1.64 -15.01 -1.66
N LYS A 95 2.62 -14.92 -2.56
CA LYS A 95 4.03 -14.63 -2.26
C LYS A 95 4.38 -13.13 -2.23
N LEU A 96 3.40 -12.26 -2.36
CA LEU A 96 3.62 -10.83 -2.46
C LEU A 96 4.19 -10.28 -1.12
N LYS A 97 5.43 -9.81 -1.16
CA LYS A 97 6.17 -9.21 -0.04
C LYS A 97 6.09 -7.70 -0.06
N ILE A 98 6.01 -7.08 -1.24
CA ILE A 98 5.95 -5.62 -1.40
C ILE A 98 4.79 -5.27 -2.33
N PHE A 99 3.83 -4.50 -1.82
CA PHE A 99 2.73 -3.93 -2.60
C PHE A 99 2.72 -2.42 -2.45
N SER A 100 3.17 -1.70 -3.47
CA SER A 100 3.34 -0.25 -3.43
C SER A 100 2.65 0.45 -4.59
N MET A 101 1.48 1.01 -4.33
CA MET A 101 0.68 1.80 -5.25
C MET A 101 0.31 3.14 -4.62
N ALA A 102 1.31 3.99 -4.36
CA ALA A 102 1.17 5.23 -3.59
C ALA A 102 0.20 6.26 -4.19
N LEU A 103 -0.09 6.16 -5.49
CA LEU A 103 -1.00 7.03 -6.22
C LEU A 103 -2.41 6.44 -6.37
N HIS A 104 -2.61 5.19 -5.94
CA HIS A 104 -3.87 4.50 -6.04
C HIS A 104 -4.65 4.58 -4.72
N GLU A 105 -5.87 5.11 -4.80
CA GLU A 105 -6.81 5.12 -3.68
C GLU A 105 -7.71 3.88 -3.70
N MET A 106 -7.60 3.06 -2.65
CA MET A 106 -8.45 1.91 -2.39
C MET A 106 -9.62 2.27 -1.46
N ASP A 107 -10.74 1.59 -1.66
CA ASP A 107 -11.91 1.68 -0.79
C ASP A 107 -11.88 0.52 0.21
N MET A 108 -12.09 0.82 1.51
CA MET A 108 -12.13 -0.22 2.53
C MET A 108 -13.34 -1.13 2.38
N ASP A 109 -14.47 -0.63 1.86
CA ASP A 109 -15.64 -1.48 1.63
C ASP A 109 -15.31 -2.58 0.61
N ASP A 110 -14.55 -2.23 -0.43
CA ASP A 110 -14.14 -3.21 -1.42
C ASP A 110 -13.04 -4.15 -0.90
N ILE A 111 -12.05 -3.63 -0.14
CA ILE A 111 -11.05 -4.45 0.53
C ILE A 111 -11.72 -5.50 1.41
N GLU A 112 -12.79 -5.12 2.12
CA GLU A 112 -13.46 -6.01 3.07
C GLU A 112 -14.29 -7.12 2.40
N LYS A 113 -14.67 -6.98 1.13
CA LYS A 113 -15.39 -8.03 0.35
C LYS A 113 -14.59 -9.32 0.15
N GLY A 114 -13.27 -9.32 0.38
CA GLY A 114 -12.44 -10.50 0.16
C GLY A 114 -11.09 -10.40 0.85
N GLU A 115 -10.63 -11.51 1.42
CA GLU A 115 -9.40 -11.58 2.18
C GLU A 115 -8.14 -11.46 1.29
N TRP A 116 -7.15 -10.73 1.76
CA TRP A 116 -5.83 -10.69 1.12
C TRP A 116 -5.05 -11.94 1.51
N MET A 117 -4.49 -12.61 0.52
CA MET A 117 -3.80 -13.89 0.71
C MET A 117 -2.28 -13.72 0.85
N CYS A 118 -1.75 -12.51 0.63
CA CYS A 118 -0.34 -12.17 0.75
C CYS A 118 0.14 -12.09 2.22
N ARG A 119 0.21 -13.24 2.91
CA ARG A 119 0.66 -13.30 4.33
C ARG A 119 2.11 -12.85 4.52
N GLU A 120 2.93 -12.93 3.47
CA GLU A 120 4.32 -12.52 3.49
C GLU A 120 4.55 -11.02 3.31
N LEU A 121 3.48 -10.22 3.26
CA LEU A 121 3.57 -8.79 2.99
C LEU A 121 4.37 -8.07 4.08
N THR A 122 5.50 -7.50 3.68
CA THR A 122 6.43 -6.73 4.53
C THR A 122 6.30 -5.23 4.32
N THR A 123 5.89 -4.81 3.12
CA THR A 123 5.74 -3.41 2.73
C THR A 123 4.42 -3.22 2.02
N LEU A 124 3.60 -2.29 2.52
CA LEU A 124 2.30 -1.96 1.96
C LEU A 124 2.22 -0.45 1.81
N ASN A 125 2.27 0.09 0.61
CA ASN A 125 2.17 1.53 0.36
C ASN A 125 0.94 1.79 -0.52
N ILE A 126 -0.18 2.16 0.11
CA ILE A 126 -1.45 2.44 -0.58
C ILE A 126 -2.12 3.66 0.04
N ARG A 127 -3.01 4.31 -0.72
CA ARG A 127 -3.95 5.28 -0.16
C ARG A 127 -5.27 4.58 0.14
N ILE A 128 -5.90 4.98 1.24
CA ILE A 128 -7.20 4.45 1.65
C ILE A 128 -8.18 5.61 1.71
N ARG A 129 -9.30 5.48 1.00
CA ARG A 129 -10.37 6.48 0.96
C ARG A 129 -10.85 6.79 2.37
N GLY A 130 -10.97 8.08 2.69
CA GLY A 130 -11.41 8.56 4.00
C GLY A 130 -10.34 8.50 5.10
N LEU A 131 -9.15 7.96 4.82
CA LEU A 131 -7.96 8.00 5.69
C LEU A 131 -6.94 9.02 5.19
N ASP A 132 -7.41 10.24 4.97
CA ASP A 132 -6.73 11.32 4.24
C ASP A 132 -6.09 12.37 5.16
N THR A 133 -6.44 12.38 6.45
CA THR A 133 -5.87 13.32 7.42
C THR A 133 -4.84 12.65 8.33
N ARG A 134 -3.87 13.44 8.79
CA ARG A 134 -2.83 12.99 9.73
C ARG A 134 -3.41 12.38 11.00
N ASN A 135 -4.49 12.95 11.54
CA ASN A 135 -5.11 12.48 12.76
C ASN A 135 -5.70 11.09 12.58
N LYS A 136 -6.42 10.87 11.47
CA LYS A 136 -6.99 9.56 11.14
C LYS A 136 -5.91 8.51 10.90
N ILE A 137 -4.88 8.84 10.12
CA ILE A 137 -3.73 7.95 9.87
C ILE A 137 -3.05 7.56 11.18
N ASN A 138 -2.72 8.53 12.02
CA ASN A 138 -2.09 8.27 13.32
C ASN A 138 -2.97 7.41 14.22
N ARG A 139 -4.28 7.66 14.24
CA ARG A 139 -5.24 6.87 15.01
C ARG A 139 -5.30 5.43 14.52
N ALA A 140 -5.34 5.19 13.21
CA ALA A 140 -5.32 3.84 12.63
C ALA A 140 -4.03 3.08 13.00
N ILE A 141 -2.88 3.75 12.95
CA ILE A 141 -1.58 3.18 13.34
C ILE A 141 -1.58 2.82 14.83
N GLN A 142 -2.05 3.73 15.70
CA GLN A 142 -2.13 3.49 17.14
C GLN A 142 -3.01 2.27 17.47
N LEU A 143 -4.20 2.18 16.85
CA LEU A 143 -5.11 1.05 17.03
C LEU A 143 -4.48 -0.27 16.55
N TRP A 144 -3.75 -0.23 15.43
CA TRP A 144 -3.04 -1.40 14.93
C TRP A 144 -1.97 -1.87 15.92
N PHE A 145 -1.18 -0.96 16.50
CA PHE A 145 -0.20 -1.32 17.52
C PHE A 145 -0.82 -1.90 18.78
N GLN A 146 -1.93 -1.33 19.24
CA GLN A 146 -2.67 -1.86 20.39
C GLN A 146 -3.12 -3.30 20.11
N SER A 147 -3.70 -3.55 18.93
CA SER A 147 -4.12 -4.91 18.54
C SER A 147 -2.97 -5.92 18.51
N LYS A 148 -1.76 -5.52 18.08
CA LYS A 148 -0.58 -6.41 18.11
C LYS A 148 -0.07 -6.67 19.52
N LYS A 149 -0.13 -5.68 20.43
CA LYS A 149 0.34 -5.82 21.81
C LYS A 149 -0.54 -6.73 22.64
N ASP A 150 -1.85 -6.59 22.47
CA ASP A 150 -2.81 -7.29 23.32
C ASP A 150 -2.88 -8.79 23.00
N GLY A 151 -2.27 -9.24 21.90
CA GLY A 151 -2.31 -10.63 21.44
C GLY A 151 -3.72 -11.14 21.11
N ASN A 152 -4.74 -10.31 21.37
CA ASN A 152 -6.11 -10.54 21.01
C ASN A 152 -6.20 -10.41 19.50
N ASP A 153 -6.41 -11.55 18.84
CA ASP A 153 -7.23 -11.52 17.65
C ASP A 153 -8.51 -10.81 18.08
N MET A 154 -8.67 -9.61 17.56
CA MET A 154 -9.71 -8.69 17.94
C MET A 154 -11.02 -9.32 17.44
N THR A 155 -11.54 -10.30 18.19
CA THR A 155 -12.77 -11.07 17.94
C THR A 155 -13.93 -10.13 18.20
N PHE A 156 -14.03 -9.14 17.34
CA PHE A 156 -15.09 -8.19 17.38
C PHE A 156 -16.27 -8.80 16.64
N ALA A 157 -17.28 -9.18 17.40
CA ALA A 157 -18.56 -9.61 16.89
C ALA A 157 -19.11 -8.68 15.80
N ASP A 158 -19.96 -9.26 14.96
CA ASP A 158 -20.33 -8.98 13.57
C ASP A 158 -20.93 -7.59 13.21
N GLN A 159 -20.75 -6.58 14.05
CA GLN A 159 -21.15 -5.20 13.73
C GLN A 159 -20.03 -4.53 12.90
N GLN A 160 -19.99 -4.86 11.60
CA GLN A 160 -19.03 -4.30 10.65
C GLN A 160 -19.40 -2.88 10.16
N SER A 161 -20.69 -2.52 10.10
CA SER A 161 -21.15 -1.30 9.42
C SER A 161 -21.01 0.00 10.21
N THR A 162 -20.72 -0.04 11.51
CA THR A 162 -20.70 1.14 12.39
C THR A 162 -19.29 1.61 12.76
N ARG A 163 -18.25 0.89 12.33
CA ARG A 163 -16.88 1.17 12.76
C ARG A 163 -16.26 2.31 11.99
N SER A 164 -15.37 3.01 12.66
CA SER A 164 -14.56 4.06 12.06
C SER A 164 -13.60 3.48 10.99
N ILE A 165 -13.22 4.30 10.01
CA ILE A 165 -12.30 3.87 8.94
C ILE A 165 -10.95 3.41 9.53
N GLU A 166 -10.51 4.07 10.60
CA GLU A 166 -9.28 3.82 11.31
C GLU A 166 -9.25 2.43 11.96
N GLU A 167 -10.33 2.04 12.63
CA GLU A 167 -10.47 0.71 13.23
C GLU A 167 -10.52 -0.37 12.16
N ARG A 168 -11.25 -0.12 11.06
CA ARG A 168 -11.35 -1.05 9.93
C ARG A 168 -9.98 -1.30 9.31
N VAL A 169 -9.21 -0.24 9.08
CA VAL A 169 -7.83 -0.32 8.57
C VAL A 169 -6.93 -1.04 9.56
N ALA A 170 -6.92 -0.65 10.83
CA ALA A 170 -6.09 -1.25 11.88
C ALA A 170 -6.29 -2.77 11.98
N ARG A 171 -7.56 -3.21 11.98
CA ARG A 171 -7.95 -4.62 11.98
C ARG A 171 -7.48 -5.37 10.73
N ARG A 172 -7.45 -4.73 9.57
CA ARG A 172 -6.92 -5.37 8.36
C ARG A 172 -5.40 -5.49 8.43
N LEU A 173 -4.73 -4.47 8.94
CA LEU A 173 -3.28 -4.48 9.10
C LEU A 173 -2.79 -5.50 10.13
N SER A 174 -3.58 -5.80 11.17
CA SER A 174 -3.23 -6.80 12.19
C SER A 174 -3.13 -8.22 11.64
N LYS A 175 -3.81 -8.52 10.53
CA LYS A 175 -3.76 -9.82 9.85
C LYS A 175 -2.43 -10.12 9.14
N PHE A 176 -1.58 -9.11 8.91
CA PHE A 176 -0.28 -9.31 8.27
C PHE A 176 0.80 -9.57 9.32
N GLU A 177 1.21 -10.83 9.41
CA GLU A 177 2.23 -11.30 10.36
C GLU A 177 3.57 -10.58 10.15
N LYS A 178 4.03 -10.49 8.90
CA LYS A 178 5.35 -9.96 8.55
C LYS A 178 5.38 -8.45 8.29
N LEU A 179 4.25 -7.77 8.42
CA LEU A 179 4.17 -6.33 8.24
C LEU A 179 4.82 -5.65 9.45
N ASN A 180 6.09 -5.28 9.28
CA ASN A 180 6.94 -4.76 10.34
C ASN A 180 7.07 -3.25 10.24
N MET A 181 6.58 -2.54 11.27
CA MET A 181 6.90 -1.13 11.43
C MET A 181 8.35 -0.98 11.87
N LYS A 182 9.25 -0.60 10.94
CA LYS A 182 10.67 -0.50 11.25
C LYS A 182 10.96 0.61 12.27
N ASP A 183 10.21 1.71 12.27
CA ASP A 183 10.21 2.73 13.34
C ASP A 183 8.98 3.66 13.21
N ASP A 184 8.62 4.38 14.28
CA ASP A 184 7.66 5.50 14.21
C ASP A 184 8.11 6.62 13.26
N LYS A 185 9.40 6.64 12.87
CA LYS A 185 9.96 7.49 11.80
C LYS A 185 10.04 6.81 10.44
N ALA A 186 9.97 5.48 10.38
CA ALA A 186 10.11 4.65 9.18
C ALA A 186 8.93 3.68 9.06
N ALA A 187 7.72 4.23 8.88
CA ALA A 187 6.55 3.41 8.67
C ALA A 187 6.68 2.63 7.33
N PRO A 188 6.49 1.29 7.32
CA PRO A 188 6.50 0.39 6.16
C PRO A 188 5.23 0.57 5.33
N ILE A 189 4.29 1.35 5.87
CA ILE A 189 3.20 1.97 5.17
C ILE A 189 3.58 3.43 5.04
N GLU A 190 4.05 3.79 3.86
CA GLU A 190 4.05 5.19 3.48
C GLU A 190 2.59 5.59 3.24
N PHE A 191 1.78 5.68 4.30
CA PHE A 191 0.55 6.48 4.29
C PHE A 191 1.05 7.90 4.09
N SER A 192 1.32 8.28 2.83
CA SER A 192 2.06 9.48 2.41
C SER A 192 2.17 10.49 3.54
N ARG A 193 3.21 10.34 4.38
CA ARG A 193 3.39 11.12 5.62
C ARG A 193 3.89 12.54 5.29
N ARG A 194 3.72 12.99 4.05
CA ARG A 194 4.33 14.20 3.51
C ARG A 194 3.25 15.11 2.96
N ASN A 195 2.72 15.91 3.88
CA ASN A 195 2.33 17.30 3.65
C ASN A 195 2.84 18.23 4.77
N PHE A 196 3.91 17.86 5.49
CA PHE A 196 4.59 18.80 6.39
C PHE A 196 6.10 18.53 6.43
N THR A 197 6.85 19.34 5.69
CA THR A 197 8.28 19.53 5.91
C THR A 197 8.44 20.36 7.19
N LEU A 198 8.89 19.77 8.29
CA LEU A 198 9.47 20.59 9.37
C LEU A 198 10.79 21.13 8.86
N LYS A 199 10.82 22.44 8.56
CA LYS A 199 12.06 23.17 8.28
C LYS A 199 13.05 22.93 9.42
N LYS A 200 14.24 22.44 9.04
CA LYS A 200 15.53 22.45 9.76
C LYS A 200 15.47 22.66 11.29
N GLY A 201 15.81 21.60 12.03
CA GLY A 201 16.62 21.75 13.24
C GLY A 201 15.90 21.89 14.58
N LYS A 202 14.86 21.09 14.86
CA LYS A 202 14.44 20.85 16.26
C LYS A 202 14.32 19.35 16.53
N VAL A 203 15.11 18.93 17.51
CA VAL A 203 15.40 17.58 17.97
C VAL A 203 14.14 16.94 18.56
N GLU A 204 14.02 15.62 18.43
CA GLU A 204 12.96 14.76 19.00
C GLU A 204 12.54 15.13 20.43
N ASP A 205 13.48 15.61 21.24
CA ASP A 205 13.25 16.00 22.62
C ASP A 205 12.24 17.14 22.78
N ALA A 206 12.15 18.06 21.81
CA ALA A 206 11.15 19.12 21.83
C ALA A 206 9.73 18.62 21.50
N MET A 207 9.63 17.54 20.70
CA MET A 207 8.35 16.92 20.36
C MET A 207 7.85 16.03 21.51
N ALA A 208 8.74 15.28 22.15
CA ALA A 208 8.43 14.53 23.37
C ALA A 208 7.99 15.46 24.51
N ALA A 209 8.67 16.60 24.71
CA ALA A 209 8.28 17.61 25.70
C ALA A 209 6.94 18.29 25.38
N TYR A 210 6.61 18.51 24.11
CA TYR A 210 5.31 19.06 23.71
C TYR A 210 4.18 18.07 23.96
N VAL A 211 4.37 16.79 23.63
CA VAL A 211 3.40 15.72 23.91
C VAL A 211 3.19 15.59 25.42
N GLN A 212 4.26 15.52 26.23
CA GLN A 212 4.11 15.51 27.68
C GLN A 212 3.37 16.75 28.21
N ARG A 213 3.67 17.96 27.72
CA ARG A 213 3.05 19.20 28.22
C ARG A 213 1.55 19.29 27.90
N VAL A 214 1.12 18.82 26.73
CA VAL A 214 -0.29 18.84 26.31
C VAL A 214 -1.13 17.79 27.07
N PHE A 215 -0.55 16.64 27.40
CA PHE A 215 -1.26 15.57 28.11
C PHE A 215 -1.18 15.67 29.65
N SER A 216 -0.34 16.56 30.19
CA SER A 216 -0.25 16.79 31.65
C SER A 216 -1.16 17.91 32.17
N THR A 217 -1.85 18.65 31.29
CA THR A 217 -2.74 19.77 31.66
C THR A 217 -4.23 19.40 31.72
N HIS A 218 -4.56 18.12 31.57
CA HIS A 218 -5.93 17.60 31.71
C HIS A 218 -6.00 16.42 32.69
N THR A 219 -5.43 16.63 33.88
CA THR A 219 -5.73 15.90 35.12
C THR A 219 -5.93 16.92 36.22
#